data_AF-A0A559UU23-F1
#
_entry.id   AF-A0A559UU23-F1
#
_cell.length_a   1.000
_cell.length_b   1.000
_cell.length_c   1.000
_cell.angle_alpha   90.00
_cell.angle_beta   90.00
_cell.angle_gamma   90.00
#
_symmetry.space_group_name_H-M   'P 1'
#
loop_
_entity.id
_entity.type
_entity.pdbx_description
1 polymer ?
#
loop_
_entity_poly.entity_id
_entity_poly.type
_entity_poly.pdbx_seq_one_letter_code
_entity_poly.pdbx_strand_id
1 'polypeptide(L)'
;MGAARYVVAICLLMATMTSCTSSPSDSPPKLSFPHHQKYAVGVMPSVSQAERDAAVKKHYDSWKATYLVQGCHPGEYYVSTKDDDNGSHGGPVSESQGYGMNIIPLMAGYDLDAHAEFDGLWQLVRRHRDQYGMMQWRLDGRTCKYADRDTPDAATDGDLDVGYGLILADRQWGGYTSDAKAWLAGVYRHDVAPDGHLKCEDDGPYTDARPSDMMLDHLRTFAAFDRDHDWNKVVRRTEAVIDAFTSANSADTGLLSDYVVNADTTAPVPAPADYQENQPDNLVGYNSLRVPWHLGTDALLYGRSTAASSLSTASKESACLKSVSGSVPAEINPHLTLDCRPYGEDRAAEAGAAAGPAAMAAGDQDWTNRIWQELAGHRFGDGYYTDTIKMLVYLVMSGDYWIPGASGS
;
A
#
# COMPACT_ATOMS: atom_id res chain seq x y z
N MET A 1 -30.36 -85.17 -23.07
CA MET A 1 -29.83 -84.00 -23.80
C MET A 1 -30.18 -82.76 -22.99
N GLY A 2 -29.18 -82.13 -22.39
CA GLY A 2 -29.35 -80.93 -21.56
C GLY A 2 -27.97 -80.40 -21.18
N ALA A 3 -27.55 -79.33 -21.83
CA ALA A 3 -26.21 -78.75 -21.69
C ALA A 3 -26.11 -77.91 -20.41
N ALA A 4 -25.11 -78.20 -19.57
CA ALA A 4 -24.71 -77.37 -18.44
C ALA A 4 -23.59 -76.42 -18.87
N ARG A 5 -23.81 -75.11 -18.71
CA ARG A 5 -22.86 -74.04 -19.01
C ARG A 5 -22.05 -73.71 -17.74
N TYR A 6 -20.73 -73.64 -17.90
CA TYR A 6 -19.80 -73.13 -16.89
C TYR A 6 -19.84 -71.60 -16.87
N VAL A 7 -19.91 -71.00 -15.68
CA VAL A 7 -19.71 -69.56 -15.45
C VAL A 7 -18.36 -69.37 -14.77
N VAL A 8 -17.46 -68.65 -15.45
CA VAL A 8 -16.16 -68.21 -14.93
C VAL A 8 -16.36 -66.84 -14.28
N ALA A 9 -16.03 -66.71 -13.00
CA ALA A 9 -16.02 -65.44 -12.28
C ALA A 9 -14.71 -64.69 -12.54
N ILE A 10 -14.81 -63.47 -13.07
CA ILE A 10 -13.69 -62.55 -13.30
C ILE A 10 -13.62 -61.58 -12.11
N CYS A 11 -12.53 -61.62 -11.35
CA CYS A 11 -12.21 -60.60 -10.34
C CYS A 11 -11.67 -59.34 -11.03
N LEU A 12 -12.39 -58.22 -10.94
CA LEU A 12 -11.88 -56.89 -11.31
C LEU A 12 -11.11 -56.29 -10.12
N LEU A 13 -9.82 -56.02 -10.32
CA LEU A 13 -9.05 -55.09 -9.49
C LEU A 13 -9.46 -53.65 -9.85
N MET A 14 -9.96 -52.88 -8.88
CA MET A 14 -10.10 -51.43 -9.01
C MET A 14 -8.78 -50.77 -8.59
N ALA A 15 -8.11 -50.11 -9.54
CA ALA A 15 -7.01 -49.20 -9.25
C ALA A 15 -7.59 -47.84 -8.83
N THR A 16 -7.36 -47.44 -7.59
CA THR A 16 -7.67 -46.09 -7.10
C THR A 16 -6.69 -45.10 -7.72
N MET A 17 -7.17 -44.23 -8.61
CA MET A 17 -6.38 -43.10 -9.09
C MET A 17 -6.26 -42.07 -7.96
N THR A 18 -5.08 -41.96 -7.38
CA THR A 18 -4.68 -40.79 -6.57
C THR A 18 -4.60 -39.58 -7.49
N SER A 19 -5.53 -38.65 -7.34
CA SER A 19 -5.46 -37.33 -7.95
C SER A 19 -4.25 -36.59 -7.36
N CYS A 20 -3.20 -36.38 -8.16
CA CYS A 20 -2.16 -35.42 -7.83
C CYS A 20 -2.81 -34.03 -7.80
N THR A 21 -2.87 -33.43 -6.62
CA THR A 21 -3.06 -31.99 -6.47
C THR A 21 -1.95 -31.31 -7.26
N SER A 22 -2.31 -30.54 -8.29
CA SER A 22 -1.38 -29.67 -9.00
C SER A 22 -0.71 -28.73 -8.00
N SER A 23 0.61 -28.79 -7.89
CA SER A 23 1.40 -27.74 -7.23
C SER A 23 1.03 -26.38 -7.84
N PRO A 24 1.04 -25.29 -7.05
CA PRO A 24 0.88 -23.95 -7.61
C PRO A 24 1.89 -23.77 -8.74
N SER A 25 1.44 -23.19 -9.85
CA SER A 25 2.27 -23.03 -11.04
C SER A 25 3.47 -22.17 -10.65
N ASP A 26 4.67 -22.75 -10.68
CA ASP A 26 5.93 -22.05 -10.44
C ASP A 26 6.30 -21.25 -11.70
N SER A 27 5.41 -20.30 -12.06
CA SER A 27 5.63 -19.42 -13.20
C SER A 27 6.76 -18.47 -12.82
N PRO A 28 7.88 -18.43 -13.57
CA PRO A 28 8.97 -17.56 -13.23
C PRO A 28 8.53 -16.09 -13.30
N PRO A 29 9.07 -15.21 -12.43
CA PRO A 29 8.74 -13.79 -12.41
C PRO A 29 9.04 -13.12 -13.76
N LYS A 30 8.05 -12.43 -14.35
CA LYS A 30 8.20 -11.71 -15.63
C LYS A 30 8.98 -10.40 -15.49
N LEU A 31 8.91 -9.75 -14.34
CA LEU A 31 9.61 -8.50 -14.04
C LEU A 31 10.45 -8.71 -12.78
N SER A 32 11.62 -9.34 -12.91
CA SER A 32 12.45 -9.65 -11.74
C SER A 32 13.10 -8.39 -11.16
N PHE A 33 13.11 -8.27 -9.83
CA PHE A 33 13.92 -7.28 -9.14
C PHE A 33 15.42 -7.45 -9.49
N PRO A 34 16.19 -6.36 -9.68
CA PRO A 34 15.80 -4.95 -9.62
C PRO A 34 15.22 -4.44 -10.96
N HIS A 35 14.31 -3.48 -10.90
CA HIS A 35 13.54 -3.00 -12.05
C HIS A 35 14.16 -1.79 -12.75
N HIS A 36 14.89 -0.95 -11.99
CA HIS A 36 15.54 0.27 -12.51
C HIS A 36 14.59 1.16 -13.32
N GLN A 37 13.35 1.31 -12.82
CA GLN A 37 12.31 2.17 -13.37
C GLN A 37 12.84 3.58 -13.62
N LYS A 38 12.66 4.05 -14.84
CA LYS A 38 12.91 5.44 -15.19
C LYS A 38 11.69 6.27 -14.83
N TYR A 39 11.83 7.13 -13.83
CA TYR A 39 10.79 8.10 -13.47
C TYR A 39 10.69 9.24 -14.49
N ALA A 40 9.47 9.77 -14.63
CA ALA A 40 9.10 10.80 -15.59
C ALA A 40 9.66 12.19 -15.20
N VAL A 41 9.90 12.41 -13.90
CA VAL A 41 10.40 13.67 -13.33
C VAL A 41 11.32 13.38 -12.15
N GLY A 42 11.89 14.45 -11.59
CA GLY A 42 12.61 14.41 -10.34
C GLY A 42 14.07 13.96 -10.46
N VAL A 43 14.61 13.53 -9.33
CA VAL A 43 15.99 13.06 -9.17
C VAL A 43 16.01 11.72 -8.46
N MET A 44 17.12 10.98 -8.60
CA MET A 44 17.40 9.76 -7.84
C MET A 44 18.46 10.04 -6.77
N PRO A 45 18.57 9.25 -5.69
CA PRO A 45 19.73 9.28 -4.81
C PRO A 45 21.04 9.14 -5.60
N SER A 46 22.04 9.96 -5.29
CA SER A 46 23.28 10.08 -6.07
C SER A 46 24.25 8.90 -5.91
N VAL A 47 23.97 7.96 -4.99
CA VAL A 47 24.72 6.70 -4.88
C VAL A 47 24.56 5.87 -6.16
N SER A 48 25.46 4.91 -6.39
CA SER A 48 25.39 4.05 -7.57
C SER A 48 24.12 3.19 -7.56
N GLN A 49 23.64 2.78 -8.74
CA GLN A 49 22.50 1.85 -8.83
C GLN A 49 22.75 0.58 -8.02
N ALA A 50 23.97 0.01 -8.08
CA ALA A 50 24.32 -1.18 -7.31
C ALA A 50 24.20 -0.98 -5.78
N GLU A 51 24.53 0.21 -5.27
CA GLU A 51 24.32 0.55 -3.86
C GLU A 51 22.83 0.69 -3.52
N ARG A 52 22.01 1.19 -4.45
CA ARG A 52 20.55 1.25 -4.27
C ARG A 52 19.94 -0.15 -4.21
N ASP A 53 20.26 -1.00 -5.18
CA ASP A 53 19.77 -2.38 -5.23
C ASP A 53 20.19 -3.17 -3.98
N ALA A 54 21.46 -3.00 -3.54
CA ALA A 54 21.98 -3.66 -2.34
C ALA A 54 21.28 -3.16 -1.06
N ALA A 55 20.96 -1.87 -0.98
CA ALA A 55 20.19 -1.32 0.13
C ALA A 55 18.80 -1.94 0.18
N VAL A 56 18.07 -1.98 -0.94
CA VAL A 56 16.71 -2.57 -0.98
C VAL A 56 16.74 -4.04 -0.56
N LYS A 57 17.66 -4.86 -1.10
CA LYS A 57 17.79 -6.28 -0.71
C LYS A 57 18.00 -6.46 0.79
N LYS A 58 18.93 -5.69 1.37
CA LYS A 58 19.21 -5.74 2.81
C LYS A 58 17.97 -5.38 3.64
N HIS A 59 17.25 -4.33 3.23
CA HIS A 59 16.06 -3.87 3.94
C HIS A 59 14.91 -4.86 3.81
N TYR A 60 14.71 -5.43 2.62
CA TYR A 60 13.73 -6.47 2.39
C TYR A 60 14.00 -7.74 3.21
N ASP A 61 15.24 -8.25 3.22
CA ASP A 61 15.57 -9.44 4.01
C ASP A 61 15.27 -9.23 5.50
N SER A 62 15.55 -8.02 6.00
CA SER A 62 15.29 -7.64 7.38
C SER A 62 13.79 -7.51 7.65
N TRP A 63 13.06 -6.80 6.78
CA TRP A 63 11.61 -6.62 6.87
C TRP A 63 10.88 -7.98 6.82
N LYS A 64 11.19 -8.81 5.82
CA LYS A 64 10.59 -10.12 5.62
C LYS A 64 10.78 -11.03 6.83
N ALA A 65 12.03 -11.16 7.31
CA ALA A 65 12.33 -11.96 8.49
C ALA A 65 11.65 -11.47 9.77
N THR A 66 11.27 -10.20 9.80
CA THR A 66 10.71 -9.53 10.98
C THR A 66 9.18 -9.57 10.98
N TYR A 67 8.54 -9.30 9.83
CA TYR A 67 7.11 -9.03 9.76
C TYR A 67 6.31 -10.02 8.92
N LEU A 68 6.91 -10.71 7.95
CA LEU A 68 6.18 -11.71 7.17
C LEU A 68 6.06 -13.01 7.98
N VAL A 69 4.85 -13.32 8.42
CA VAL A 69 4.58 -14.46 9.29
C VAL A 69 3.71 -15.46 8.55
N GLN A 70 4.15 -16.72 8.51
CA GLN A 70 3.27 -17.82 8.14
C GLN A 70 2.34 -18.13 9.32
N GLY A 71 1.03 -18.01 9.13
CA GLY A 71 0.08 -18.12 10.25
C GLY A 71 -1.37 -18.18 9.83
N CYS A 72 -2.27 -18.25 10.83
CA CYS A 72 -3.71 -18.46 10.69
C CYS A 72 -4.12 -19.84 10.18
N HIS A 73 -3.68 -20.22 8.98
CA HIS A 73 -3.90 -21.54 8.41
C HIS A 73 -2.69 -22.02 7.59
N PRO A 74 -2.57 -23.34 7.33
CA PRO A 74 -1.49 -23.86 6.50
C PRO A 74 -1.44 -23.19 5.12
N GLY A 75 -0.30 -22.58 4.80
CA GLY A 75 -0.08 -21.89 3.53
C GLY A 75 -0.55 -20.42 3.48
N GLU A 76 -1.10 -19.88 4.58
CA GLU A 76 -1.42 -18.45 4.69
C GLU A 76 -0.24 -17.67 5.30
N TYR A 77 -0.10 -16.44 4.83
CA TYR A 77 0.87 -15.47 5.34
C TYR A 77 0.13 -14.19 5.75
N TYR A 78 0.69 -13.48 6.72
CA TYR A 78 0.28 -12.13 7.05
C TYR A 78 1.46 -11.24 7.40
N VAL A 79 1.29 -9.92 7.27
CA VAL A 79 2.27 -8.95 7.74
C VAL A 79 1.93 -8.57 9.18
N SER A 80 2.75 -9.05 10.10
CA SER A 80 2.60 -8.82 11.54
C SER A 80 2.82 -7.37 11.89
N THR A 81 1.87 -6.77 12.61
CA THR A 81 2.05 -5.46 13.25
C THR A 81 2.65 -5.62 14.65
N LYS A 82 3.58 -6.56 14.84
CA LYS A 82 4.23 -6.74 16.14
C LYS A 82 4.91 -5.43 16.56
N ASP A 83 4.95 -5.21 17.86
CA ASP A 83 5.51 -4.00 18.47
C ASP A 83 4.73 -2.71 18.09
N ASP A 84 3.50 -2.86 17.57
CA ASP A 84 2.51 -1.81 17.36
C ASP A 84 1.23 -2.13 18.16
N ASP A 85 0.70 -1.14 18.88
CA ASP A 85 -0.51 -1.26 19.70
C ASP A 85 -1.79 -1.43 18.85
N ASN A 86 -1.72 -1.11 17.55
CA ASN A 86 -2.80 -1.33 16.59
C ASN A 86 -3.01 -2.83 16.30
N GLY A 87 -2.04 -3.71 16.58
CA GLY A 87 -2.18 -5.15 16.38
C GLY A 87 -2.59 -5.94 17.61
N SER A 88 -3.76 -6.60 17.59
CA SER A 88 -4.07 -7.56 18.66
C SER A 88 -3.11 -8.75 18.60
N HIS A 89 -2.20 -8.85 19.56
CA HIS A 89 -1.12 -9.86 19.60
C HIS A 89 -0.25 -9.88 18.32
N GLY A 90 -0.03 -8.72 17.70
CA GLY A 90 0.76 -8.58 16.47
C GLY A 90 0.12 -9.24 15.24
N GLY A 91 -1.22 -9.43 15.26
CA GLY A 91 -1.97 -9.79 14.06
C GLY A 91 -1.98 -8.67 13.03
N PRO A 92 -2.35 -8.97 11.77
CA PRO A 92 -2.36 -7.97 10.71
C PRO A 92 -3.51 -6.97 10.87
N VAL A 93 -3.29 -5.77 10.35
CA VAL A 93 -4.38 -4.91 9.87
C VAL A 93 -4.46 -5.01 8.34
N SER A 94 -5.56 -4.59 7.72
CA SER A 94 -5.69 -4.63 6.24
C SER A 94 -4.61 -3.77 5.56
N GLU A 95 -4.24 -2.64 6.15
CA GLU A 95 -3.09 -1.81 5.74
C GLU A 95 -1.79 -2.63 5.67
N SER A 96 -1.42 -3.33 6.74
CA SER A 96 -0.19 -4.12 6.81
C SER A 96 -0.19 -5.24 5.77
N GLN A 97 -1.35 -5.87 5.59
CA GLN A 97 -1.54 -6.92 4.60
C GLN A 97 -1.38 -6.38 3.18
N GLY A 98 -2.00 -5.24 2.87
CA GLY A 98 -1.87 -4.53 1.60
C GLY A 98 -0.42 -4.16 1.29
N TYR A 99 0.30 -3.61 2.26
CA TYR A 99 1.73 -3.32 2.11
C TYR A 99 2.55 -4.56 1.75
N GLY A 100 2.30 -5.69 2.41
CA GLY A 100 2.93 -6.97 2.05
C GLY A 100 2.60 -7.40 0.62
N MET A 101 1.35 -7.26 0.22
CA MET A 101 0.90 -7.58 -1.14
C MET A 101 1.50 -6.67 -2.21
N ASN A 102 2.04 -5.51 -1.85
CA ASN A 102 2.82 -4.67 -2.74
C ASN A 102 4.32 -5.01 -2.72
N ILE A 103 4.92 -5.16 -1.53
CA ILE A 103 6.35 -5.42 -1.37
C ILE A 103 6.76 -6.75 -2.03
N ILE A 104 6.01 -7.82 -1.79
CA ILE A 104 6.37 -9.18 -2.22
C ILE A 104 6.51 -9.29 -3.76
N PRO A 105 5.51 -8.91 -4.59
CA PRO A 105 5.67 -8.98 -6.04
C PRO A 105 6.77 -8.06 -6.57
N LEU A 106 7.04 -6.92 -5.92
CA LEU A 106 8.15 -6.02 -6.26
C LEU A 106 9.54 -6.61 -5.93
N MET A 107 9.61 -7.64 -5.10
CA MET A 107 10.88 -8.31 -4.74
C MET A 107 11.05 -9.66 -5.42
N ALA A 108 10.05 -10.11 -6.19
CA ALA A 108 10.10 -11.35 -6.93
C ALA A 108 11.30 -11.40 -7.88
N GLY A 109 11.96 -12.56 -7.95
CA GLY A 109 13.18 -12.78 -8.73
C GLY A 109 14.46 -12.56 -7.91
N TYR A 110 14.44 -11.65 -6.92
CA TYR A 110 15.40 -11.71 -5.83
C TYR A 110 14.95 -12.72 -4.78
N ASP A 111 13.70 -12.58 -4.34
CA ASP A 111 13.03 -13.57 -3.52
C ASP A 111 12.42 -14.66 -4.41
N LEU A 112 12.84 -15.89 -4.15
CA LEU A 112 12.39 -17.07 -4.89
C LEU A 112 11.07 -17.62 -4.35
N ASP A 113 10.71 -17.27 -3.11
CA ASP A 113 9.46 -17.71 -2.46
C ASP A 113 8.30 -16.71 -2.68
N ALA A 114 8.57 -15.56 -3.31
CA ALA A 114 7.64 -14.45 -3.44
C ALA A 114 6.27 -14.82 -4.01
N HIS A 115 6.20 -15.75 -4.97
CA HIS A 115 4.93 -16.18 -5.53
C HIS A 115 4.07 -16.95 -4.51
N ALA A 116 4.70 -17.89 -3.79
CA ALA A 116 4.01 -18.67 -2.76
C ALA A 116 3.61 -17.80 -1.55
N GLU A 117 4.43 -16.83 -1.22
CA GLU A 117 4.15 -15.86 -0.15
C GLU A 117 3.01 -14.93 -0.53
N PHE A 118 3.00 -14.39 -1.75
CA PHE A 118 1.89 -13.59 -2.25
C PHE A 118 0.58 -14.38 -2.27
N ASP A 119 0.61 -15.63 -2.75
CA ASP A 119 -0.55 -16.51 -2.71
C ASP A 119 -1.09 -16.66 -1.30
N GLY A 120 -0.23 -16.89 -0.31
CA GLY A 120 -0.68 -17.03 1.07
C GLY A 120 -1.15 -15.72 1.71
N LEU A 121 -0.58 -14.57 1.34
CA LEU A 121 -1.11 -13.26 1.73
C LEU A 121 -2.51 -13.07 1.16
N TRP A 122 -2.74 -13.40 -0.11
CA TRP A 122 -4.04 -13.30 -0.75
C TRP A 122 -5.07 -14.28 -0.15
N GLN A 123 -4.67 -15.50 0.19
CA GLN A 123 -5.58 -16.47 0.82
C GLN A 123 -6.09 -15.99 2.19
N LEU A 124 -5.26 -15.30 2.97
CA LEU A 124 -5.69 -14.68 4.21
C LEU A 124 -6.80 -13.64 3.93
N VAL A 125 -6.57 -12.72 2.99
CA VAL A 125 -7.56 -11.70 2.59
C VAL A 125 -8.88 -12.35 2.17
N ARG A 126 -8.83 -13.41 1.36
CA ARG A 126 -10.03 -14.13 0.91
C ARG A 126 -10.82 -14.77 2.04
N ARG A 127 -10.15 -15.20 3.10
CA ARG A 127 -10.78 -15.85 4.25
C ARG A 127 -11.41 -14.84 5.20
N HIS A 128 -10.77 -13.69 5.36
CA HIS A 128 -11.13 -12.68 6.34
C HIS A 128 -11.82 -11.50 5.68
N ARG A 129 -13.04 -11.76 5.20
CA ARG A 129 -13.90 -10.74 4.59
C ARG A 129 -15.02 -10.31 5.50
N ASP A 130 -15.38 -9.03 5.43
CA ASP A 130 -16.60 -8.50 6.05
C ASP A 130 -17.85 -8.87 5.23
N GLN A 131 -18.96 -8.21 5.56
CA GLN A 131 -20.26 -8.34 4.92
C GLN A 131 -20.37 -7.73 3.51
N TYR A 132 -19.48 -6.82 3.15
CA TYR A 132 -19.36 -6.18 1.83
C TYR A 132 -18.34 -6.89 0.93
N GLY A 133 -17.56 -7.79 1.51
CA GLY A 133 -16.58 -8.63 0.83
C GLY A 133 -15.18 -8.04 0.80
N MET A 134 -14.94 -6.93 1.51
CA MET A 134 -13.63 -6.28 1.70
C MET A 134 -12.89 -6.93 2.87
N MET A 135 -11.61 -6.58 3.08
CA MET A 135 -10.80 -7.24 4.10
C MET A 135 -11.17 -6.70 5.47
N GLN A 136 -11.48 -7.60 6.41
CA GLN A 136 -11.63 -7.25 7.82
C GLN A 136 -10.40 -6.49 8.30
N TRP A 137 -10.56 -5.24 8.73
CA TRP A 137 -9.42 -4.33 8.88
C TRP A 137 -8.43 -4.76 9.97
N ARG A 138 -8.84 -5.60 10.93
CA ARG A 138 -7.98 -6.01 12.06
C ARG A 138 -8.21 -7.45 12.48
N LEU A 139 -7.14 -8.25 12.51
CA LEU A 139 -7.15 -9.62 12.98
C LEU A 139 -6.24 -9.82 14.20
N ASP A 140 -6.59 -10.78 15.04
CA ASP A 140 -5.81 -11.19 16.19
C ASP A 140 -4.72 -12.19 15.78
N GLY A 141 -3.45 -11.92 16.08
CA GLY A 141 -2.33 -12.76 15.64
C GLY A 141 -2.27 -14.16 16.25
N ARG A 142 -3.03 -14.43 17.33
CA ARG A 142 -3.08 -15.76 17.97
C ARG A 142 -4.26 -16.59 17.51
N THR A 143 -5.41 -15.96 17.32
CA THR A 143 -6.68 -16.63 17.03
C THR A 143 -7.13 -16.46 15.59
N CYS A 144 -6.55 -15.49 14.88
CA CYS A 144 -6.91 -15.05 13.53
C CYS A 144 -8.40 -14.74 13.40
N LYS A 145 -8.99 -14.23 14.47
CA LYS A 145 -10.35 -13.71 14.46
C LYS A 145 -10.29 -12.20 14.33
N TYR A 146 -11.37 -11.62 13.80
CA TYR A 146 -11.58 -10.19 13.88
C TYR A 146 -11.39 -9.70 15.32
N ALA A 147 -10.59 -8.65 15.47
CA ALA A 147 -10.04 -8.22 16.75
C ALA A 147 -10.41 -6.79 17.13
N ASP A 148 -11.58 -6.35 16.68
CA ASP A 148 -12.18 -5.10 17.12
C ASP A 148 -13.60 -5.32 17.67
N ARG A 149 -14.19 -4.28 18.24
CA ARG A 149 -15.41 -4.35 19.07
C ARG A 149 -16.70 -4.42 18.26
N ASP A 150 -16.67 -3.94 17.03
CA ASP A 150 -17.87 -3.73 16.23
C ASP A 150 -18.10 -4.85 15.20
N THR A 151 -19.05 -4.63 14.30
CA THR A 151 -19.25 -5.54 13.17
C THR A 151 -18.02 -5.45 12.28
N PRO A 152 -17.48 -6.57 11.77
CA PRO A 152 -16.34 -6.50 10.87
C PRO A 152 -16.62 -5.56 9.68
N ASP A 153 -15.68 -4.65 9.49
CA ASP A 153 -15.58 -3.56 8.54
C ASP A 153 -14.18 -3.55 7.92
N ALA A 154 -14.00 -2.74 6.87
CA ALA A 154 -12.73 -2.63 6.14
C ALA A 154 -12.22 -1.19 6.07
N ALA A 155 -10.90 -1.04 5.97
CA ALA A 155 -10.23 0.24 5.82
C ALA A 155 -9.78 0.45 4.36
N THR A 156 -10.18 1.56 3.77
CA THR A 156 -10.03 1.83 2.33
C THR A 156 -8.58 1.75 1.85
N ASP A 157 -7.60 2.26 2.61
CA ASP A 157 -6.18 2.17 2.25
C ASP A 157 -5.70 0.72 2.11
N GLY A 158 -6.07 -0.15 3.05
CA GLY A 158 -5.79 -1.58 2.95
C GLY A 158 -6.40 -2.22 1.70
N ASP A 159 -7.65 -1.89 1.38
CA ASP A 159 -8.33 -2.43 0.21
C ASP A 159 -7.76 -1.90 -1.12
N LEU A 160 -7.32 -0.64 -1.15
CA LEU A 160 -6.60 -0.05 -2.29
C LEU A 160 -5.27 -0.77 -2.51
N ASP A 161 -4.47 -0.99 -1.47
CA ASP A 161 -3.18 -1.68 -1.58
C ASP A 161 -3.36 -3.16 -1.99
N VAL A 162 -4.36 -3.87 -1.45
CA VAL A 162 -4.69 -5.24 -1.91
C VAL A 162 -5.04 -5.24 -3.41
N GLY A 163 -5.85 -4.27 -3.85
CA GLY A 163 -6.22 -4.12 -5.25
C GLY A 163 -5.00 -3.91 -6.15
N TYR A 164 -4.07 -3.05 -5.73
CA TYR A 164 -2.82 -2.80 -6.46
C TYR A 164 -1.88 -4.00 -6.46
N GLY A 165 -1.72 -4.67 -5.32
CA GLY A 165 -0.95 -5.90 -5.18
C GLY A 165 -1.42 -7.03 -6.11
N LEU A 166 -2.73 -7.21 -6.26
CA LEU A 166 -3.29 -8.18 -7.21
C LEU A 166 -2.95 -7.84 -8.68
N ILE A 167 -2.90 -6.57 -9.04
CA ILE A 167 -2.47 -6.14 -10.38
C ILE A 167 -0.96 -6.36 -10.55
N LEU A 168 -0.14 -6.03 -9.55
CA LEU A 168 1.29 -6.33 -9.56
C LEU A 168 1.53 -7.82 -9.78
N ALA A 169 0.84 -8.69 -9.02
CA ALA A 169 0.94 -10.14 -9.16
C ALA A 169 0.47 -10.65 -10.53
N ASP A 170 -0.59 -10.08 -11.12
CA ASP A 170 -1.02 -10.43 -12.48
C ASP A 170 0.03 -10.07 -13.53
N ARG A 171 0.74 -8.95 -13.35
CA ARG A 171 1.85 -8.57 -14.22
C ARG A 171 3.09 -9.43 -13.98
N GLN A 172 3.32 -9.87 -12.76
CA GLN A 172 4.47 -10.66 -12.37
C GLN A 172 4.37 -12.11 -12.82
N TRP A 173 3.23 -12.74 -12.54
CA TRP A 173 3.01 -14.18 -12.73
C TRP A 173 1.81 -14.46 -13.64
N GLY A 174 0.81 -13.57 -13.64
CA GLY A 174 -0.47 -13.79 -14.33
C GLY A 174 -1.42 -14.65 -13.51
N GLY A 175 -2.69 -14.69 -13.91
CA GLY A 175 -3.70 -15.52 -13.24
C GLY A 175 -4.45 -14.81 -12.12
N TYR A 176 -4.13 -13.55 -11.85
CA TYR A 176 -4.81 -12.73 -10.83
C TYR A 176 -5.81 -11.74 -11.45
N THR A 177 -5.93 -11.68 -12.79
CA THR A 177 -6.83 -10.71 -13.46
C THR A 177 -8.27 -10.75 -12.94
N SER A 178 -8.85 -11.95 -12.77
CA SER A 178 -10.23 -12.09 -12.29
C SER A 178 -10.38 -11.65 -10.84
N ASP A 179 -9.40 -11.98 -10.00
CA ASP A 179 -9.40 -11.64 -8.58
C ASP A 179 -9.23 -10.14 -8.40
N ALA A 180 -8.29 -9.52 -9.13
CA ALA A 180 -8.09 -8.06 -9.17
C ALA A 180 -9.37 -7.34 -9.60
N LYS A 181 -10.00 -7.74 -10.71
CA LYS A 181 -11.24 -7.11 -11.17
C LYS A 181 -12.40 -7.26 -10.18
N ALA A 182 -12.56 -8.44 -9.59
CA ALA A 182 -13.61 -8.68 -8.61
C ALA A 182 -13.38 -7.86 -7.33
N TRP A 183 -12.13 -7.74 -6.89
CA TRP A 183 -11.75 -6.91 -5.75
C TRP A 183 -12.04 -5.43 -6.00
N LEU A 184 -11.54 -4.89 -7.12
CA LEU A 184 -11.76 -3.48 -7.49
C LEU A 184 -13.24 -3.13 -7.67
N ALA A 185 -14.06 -4.06 -8.19
CA ALA A 185 -15.50 -3.85 -8.25
C ALA A 185 -16.14 -3.69 -6.86
N GLY A 186 -15.60 -4.37 -5.84
CA GLY A 186 -16.00 -4.20 -4.44
C GLY A 186 -15.56 -2.85 -3.89
N VAL A 187 -14.27 -2.49 -4.03
CA VAL A 187 -13.73 -1.19 -3.62
C VAL A 187 -14.53 -0.04 -4.25
N TYR A 188 -14.78 -0.08 -5.56
CA TYR A 188 -15.55 0.94 -6.25
C TYR A 188 -17.00 1.05 -5.73
N ARG A 189 -17.56 -0.05 -5.23
CA ARG A 189 -18.95 -0.08 -4.74
C ARG A 189 -19.06 0.40 -3.30
N HIS A 190 -18.07 0.15 -2.47
CA HIS A 190 -18.16 0.30 -1.02
C HIS A 190 -17.29 1.42 -0.47
N ASP A 191 -16.15 1.71 -1.11
CA ASP A 191 -15.16 2.66 -0.61
C ASP A 191 -15.16 3.96 -1.43
N VAL A 192 -15.80 3.96 -2.60
CA VAL A 192 -15.98 5.16 -3.43
C VAL A 192 -17.37 5.75 -3.22
N ALA A 193 -17.43 6.99 -2.76
CA ALA A 193 -18.66 7.73 -2.57
C ALA A 193 -19.34 8.11 -3.90
N PRO A 194 -20.65 8.45 -3.91
CA PRO A 194 -21.39 8.75 -5.14
C PRO A 194 -20.82 9.86 -6.03
N ASP A 195 -20.12 10.86 -5.49
CA ASP A 195 -19.45 11.92 -6.25
C ASP A 195 -18.02 11.54 -6.71
N GLY A 196 -17.48 10.43 -6.19
CA GLY A 196 -16.21 9.83 -6.55
C GLY A 196 -15.07 10.04 -5.56
N HIS A 197 -15.28 10.68 -4.40
CA HIS A 197 -14.21 10.69 -3.37
C HIS A 197 -14.08 9.32 -2.71
N LEU A 198 -12.92 9.06 -2.12
CA LEU A 198 -12.67 7.87 -1.32
C LEU A 198 -13.16 8.10 0.10
N LYS A 199 -13.97 7.18 0.61
CA LYS A 199 -14.37 7.07 2.02
C LYS A 199 -13.19 6.54 2.83
N CYS A 200 -13.19 6.77 4.13
CA CYS A 200 -12.14 6.25 5.04
C CYS A 200 -12.25 4.73 5.27
N GLU A 201 -13.48 4.21 5.24
CA GLU A 201 -13.84 2.81 5.44
C GLU A 201 -15.11 2.46 4.66
N ASP A 202 -15.40 1.18 4.50
CA ASP A 202 -16.47 0.66 3.64
C ASP A 202 -17.89 0.89 4.19
N ASP A 203 -18.02 1.07 5.50
CA ASP A 203 -19.27 1.39 6.21
C ASP A 203 -19.32 2.80 6.81
N GLY A 204 -18.28 3.59 6.55
CA GLY A 204 -18.10 4.96 7.04
C GLY A 204 -19.02 6.01 6.39
N PRO A 205 -18.92 7.28 6.85
CA PRO A 205 -19.67 8.38 6.28
C PRO A 205 -19.39 8.58 4.77
N TYR A 206 -20.32 9.25 4.09
CA TYR A 206 -20.17 9.61 2.66
C TYR A 206 -19.67 11.05 2.48
N THR A 207 -19.01 11.61 3.49
CA THR A 207 -18.67 13.04 3.55
C THR A 207 -17.24 13.28 4.00
N ASP A 208 -16.55 12.25 4.47
CA ASP A 208 -15.18 12.33 4.95
C ASP A 208 -14.23 11.58 4.01
N ALA A 209 -12.95 11.89 4.16
CA ALA A 209 -11.86 11.23 3.47
C ALA A 209 -10.61 11.27 4.35
N ARG A 210 -9.77 10.25 4.21
CA ARG A 210 -8.45 10.19 4.84
C ARG A 210 -7.39 10.47 3.78
N PRO A 211 -6.63 11.58 3.85
CA PRO A 211 -5.69 11.96 2.78
C PRO A 211 -4.59 10.96 2.47
N SER A 212 -4.16 10.12 3.42
CA SER A 212 -3.22 9.02 3.13
C SER A 212 -3.77 8.02 2.11
N ASP A 213 -5.09 7.89 1.99
CA ASP A 213 -5.75 6.95 1.07
C ASP A 213 -5.82 7.53 -0.35
N MET A 214 -5.44 8.79 -0.55
CA MET A 214 -5.44 9.48 -1.85
C MET A 214 -4.25 9.06 -2.74
N MET A 215 -4.06 7.75 -2.87
CA MET A 215 -3.00 7.06 -3.60
C MET A 215 -3.21 7.17 -5.13
N LEU A 216 -3.00 8.36 -5.68
CA LEU A 216 -3.30 8.67 -7.09
C LEU A 216 -2.62 7.74 -8.09
N ASP A 217 -1.43 7.20 -7.78
CA ASP A 217 -0.73 6.24 -8.64
C ASP A 217 -1.48 4.89 -8.74
N HIS A 218 -2.08 4.45 -7.62
CA HIS A 218 -2.94 3.28 -7.56
C HIS A 218 -4.23 3.53 -8.35
N LEU A 219 -4.90 4.65 -8.12
CA LEU A 219 -6.15 5.01 -8.80
C LEU A 219 -5.99 5.11 -10.32
N ARG A 220 -4.87 5.68 -10.80
CA ARG A 220 -4.54 5.71 -12.24
C ARG A 220 -4.26 4.31 -12.79
N THR A 221 -3.64 3.45 -12.00
CA THR A 221 -3.46 2.04 -12.35
C THR A 221 -4.80 1.32 -12.47
N PHE A 222 -5.73 1.56 -11.54
CA PHE A 222 -7.08 0.98 -11.59
C PHE A 222 -7.83 1.45 -12.82
N ALA A 223 -7.78 2.75 -13.14
CA ALA A 223 -8.34 3.30 -14.37
C ALA A 223 -7.75 2.69 -15.65
N ALA A 224 -6.50 2.24 -15.61
CA ALA A 224 -5.87 1.56 -16.73
C ALA A 224 -6.28 0.09 -16.84
N PHE A 225 -6.54 -0.58 -15.71
CA PHE A 225 -6.77 -2.02 -15.60
C PHE A 225 -8.25 -2.41 -15.62
N ASP A 226 -9.06 -1.76 -14.79
CA ASP A 226 -10.50 -1.96 -14.68
C ASP A 226 -11.24 -0.91 -15.51
N ARG A 227 -11.69 -1.32 -16.69
CA ARG A 227 -12.44 -0.49 -17.63
C ARG A 227 -13.94 -0.55 -17.42
N ASP A 228 -14.40 -1.39 -16.49
CA ASP A 228 -15.81 -1.62 -16.21
C ASP A 228 -16.35 -0.56 -15.21
N HIS A 229 -15.47 0.13 -14.48
CA HIS A 229 -15.80 1.23 -13.56
C HIS A 229 -15.07 2.54 -13.92
N ASP A 230 -15.69 3.70 -13.64
CA ASP A 230 -15.09 5.00 -13.94
C ASP A 230 -14.11 5.44 -12.84
N TRP A 231 -12.96 4.78 -12.75
CA TRP A 231 -11.86 5.18 -11.87
C TRP A 231 -11.26 6.54 -12.25
N ASN A 232 -11.42 6.99 -13.50
CA ASN A 232 -10.99 8.34 -13.88
C ASN A 232 -11.82 9.42 -13.18
N LYS A 233 -13.09 9.15 -12.84
CA LYS A 233 -13.88 10.02 -11.97
C LYS A 233 -13.28 10.10 -10.58
N VAL A 234 -12.85 8.97 -10.02
CA VAL A 234 -12.22 8.91 -8.69
C VAL A 234 -10.92 9.71 -8.68
N VAL A 235 -10.03 9.49 -9.65
CA VAL A 235 -8.81 10.29 -9.84
C VAL A 235 -9.10 11.80 -9.87
N ARG A 236 -10.02 12.24 -10.74
CA ARG A 236 -10.37 13.67 -10.85
C ARG A 236 -10.96 14.22 -9.55
N ARG A 237 -11.72 13.41 -8.82
CA ARG A 237 -12.35 13.84 -7.57
C ARG A 237 -11.31 13.94 -6.45
N THR A 238 -10.43 12.97 -6.33
CA THR A 238 -9.29 13.00 -5.40
C THR A 238 -8.41 14.24 -5.64
N GLU A 239 -8.03 14.53 -6.90
CA GLU A 239 -7.29 15.75 -7.25
C GLU A 239 -8.06 17.02 -6.83
N ALA A 240 -9.38 17.07 -7.08
CA ALA A 240 -10.19 18.22 -6.70
C ALA A 240 -10.30 18.42 -5.17
N VAL A 241 -10.34 17.33 -4.39
CA VAL A 241 -10.33 17.41 -2.92
C VAL A 241 -8.98 17.93 -2.42
N ILE A 242 -7.86 17.38 -2.92
CA ILE A 242 -6.50 17.83 -2.58
C ILE A 242 -6.33 19.32 -2.90
N ASP A 243 -6.66 19.72 -4.12
CA ASP A 243 -6.47 21.09 -4.59
C ASP A 243 -7.32 22.10 -3.80
N ALA A 244 -8.59 21.77 -3.54
CA ALA A 244 -9.48 22.64 -2.78
C ALA A 244 -9.06 22.74 -1.31
N PHE A 245 -8.70 21.62 -0.68
CA PHE A 245 -8.25 21.60 0.70
C PHE A 245 -6.98 22.42 0.88
N THR A 246 -5.95 22.13 0.07
CA THR A 246 -4.64 22.78 0.21
C THR A 246 -4.70 24.25 -0.13
N SER A 247 -5.49 24.65 -1.13
CA SER A 247 -5.67 26.08 -1.46
C SER A 247 -6.29 26.88 -0.31
N ALA A 248 -7.18 26.28 0.47
CA ALA A 248 -7.89 26.96 1.55
C ALA A 248 -7.13 26.90 2.90
N ASN A 249 -6.45 25.78 3.20
CA ASN A 249 -5.98 25.48 4.55
C ASN A 249 -4.44 25.44 4.67
N SER A 250 -3.71 25.24 3.58
CA SER A 250 -2.27 24.96 3.60
C SER A 250 -1.55 25.44 2.32
N ALA A 251 -1.96 26.59 1.79
CA ALA A 251 -1.55 27.03 0.44
C ALA A 251 -0.03 27.10 0.23
N ASP A 252 0.73 27.42 1.29
CA ASP A 252 2.19 27.54 1.29
C ASP A 252 2.92 26.21 1.56
N THR A 253 2.27 25.28 2.25
CA THR A 253 2.92 24.06 2.78
C THR A 253 2.49 22.80 2.04
N GLY A 254 1.30 22.80 1.40
CA GLY A 254 0.71 21.64 0.75
C GLY A 254 0.19 20.57 1.70
N LEU A 255 0.36 20.73 3.01
CA LEU A 255 0.02 19.69 4.00
C LEU A 255 -1.48 19.39 4.01
N LEU A 256 -1.84 18.13 4.20
CA LEU A 256 -3.20 17.67 4.44
C LEU A 256 -3.35 17.14 5.87
N SER A 257 -4.50 17.36 6.52
CA SER A 257 -4.78 16.81 7.87
C SER A 257 -5.02 15.30 7.81
N ASP A 258 -4.98 14.60 8.95
CA ASP A 258 -5.28 13.16 9.01
C ASP A 258 -6.67 12.84 8.49
N TYR A 259 -7.65 13.68 8.79
CA TYR A 259 -9.02 13.53 8.27
C TYR A 259 -9.55 14.82 7.67
N VAL A 260 -10.33 14.67 6.60
CA VAL A 260 -11.03 15.73 5.89
C VAL A 260 -12.53 15.48 6.01
N VAL A 261 -13.30 16.53 6.30
CA VAL A 261 -14.76 16.50 6.22
C VAL A 261 -15.26 17.42 5.11
N ASN A 262 -16.50 17.22 4.67
CA ASN A 262 -17.08 17.85 3.49
C ASN A 262 -16.32 17.50 2.20
N ALA A 263 -15.73 16.30 2.15
CA ALA A 263 -15.04 15.75 0.99
C ALA A 263 -15.98 15.60 -0.22
N ASP A 264 -17.29 15.50 0.02
CA ASP A 264 -18.37 15.47 -0.97
C ASP A 264 -18.74 16.86 -1.53
N THR A 265 -18.04 17.92 -1.11
CA THR A 265 -18.28 19.30 -1.54
C THR A 265 -17.08 19.91 -2.28
N THR A 266 -17.18 21.19 -2.67
CA THR A 266 -16.07 21.99 -3.19
C THR A 266 -15.29 22.74 -2.11
N ALA A 267 -15.62 22.54 -0.84
CA ALA A 267 -14.99 23.21 0.30
C ALA A 267 -14.64 22.19 1.41
N PRO A 268 -13.77 21.21 1.12
CA PRO A 268 -13.26 20.31 2.14
C PRO A 268 -12.47 21.08 3.20
N VAL A 269 -12.62 20.68 4.46
CA VAL A 269 -11.96 21.29 5.62
C VAL A 269 -11.38 20.21 6.51
N PRO A 270 -10.41 20.54 7.39
CA PRO A 270 -9.94 19.59 8.40
C PRO A 270 -11.11 19.09 9.24
N ALA A 271 -11.11 17.81 9.58
CA ALA A 271 -12.03 17.28 10.58
C ALA A 271 -11.88 18.01 11.93
N PRO A 272 -12.82 17.86 12.88
CA PRO A 272 -12.59 18.21 14.27
C PRO A 272 -11.33 17.53 14.82
N ALA A 273 -10.70 18.08 15.85
CA ALA A 273 -9.48 17.49 16.41
C ALA A 273 -9.73 16.10 17.05
N ASP A 274 -10.94 15.84 17.54
CA ASP A 274 -11.38 14.61 18.19
C ASP A 274 -12.36 13.83 17.30
N TYR A 275 -11.91 13.41 16.12
CA TYR A 275 -12.79 12.84 15.10
C TYR A 275 -12.82 11.30 15.09
N GLN A 276 -11.69 10.66 14.77
CA GLN A 276 -11.55 9.21 14.69
C GLN A 276 -10.39 8.67 15.54
N GLU A 277 -9.28 9.41 15.70
CA GLU A 277 -8.07 8.89 16.38
C GLU A 277 -7.87 9.45 17.79
N ASN A 278 -6.94 8.84 18.52
CA ASN A 278 -6.51 9.30 19.85
C ASN A 278 -5.47 10.44 19.82
N GLN A 279 -5.37 11.14 18.70
CA GLN A 279 -4.53 12.32 18.45
C GLN A 279 -5.34 13.39 17.71
N PRO A 280 -4.89 14.66 17.65
CA PRO A 280 -5.62 15.67 16.91
C PRO A 280 -5.72 15.34 15.40
N ASP A 281 -6.93 15.10 14.91
CA ASP A 281 -7.19 14.68 13.52
C ASP A 281 -7.17 15.83 12.50
N ASN A 282 -7.13 17.06 13.00
CA ASN A 282 -7.21 18.29 12.21
C ASN A 282 -5.84 18.83 11.76
N LEU A 283 -4.79 18.04 11.95
CA LEU A 283 -3.39 18.32 11.59
C LEU A 283 -2.79 17.10 10.89
N VAL A 284 -1.56 17.22 10.37
CA VAL A 284 -0.81 16.05 9.87
C VAL A 284 -0.45 15.21 11.09
N GLY A 285 -0.83 13.93 11.11
CA GLY A 285 -0.43 12.94 12.11
C GLY A 285 0.06 11.66 11.46
N TYR A 286 -0.07 10.53 12.19
CA TYR A 286 0.41 9.23 11.70
C TYR A 286 -0.29 8.76 10.42
N ASN A 287 -1.49 9.24 10.11
CA ASN A 287 -2.09 8.97 8.81
C ASN A 287 -1.42 9.79 7.72
N SER A 288 -1.53 11.12 7.80
CA SER A 288 -1.13 12.02 6.72
C SER A 288 0.37 12.21 6.55
N LEU A 289 1.21 11.68 7.45
CA LEU A 289 2.65 11.58 7.18
C LEU A 289 2.97 10.73 5.93
N ARG A 290 2.05 9.87 5.47
CA ARG A 290 2.18 9.05 4.25
C ARG A 290 1.93 9.85 2.97
N VAL A 291 1.25 10.99 3.04
CA VAL A 291 0.84 11.78 1.86
C VAL A 291 2.01 12.19 0.98
N PRO A 292 3.14 12.70 1.51
CA PRO A 292 4.30 13.05 0.68
C PRO A 292 4.89 11.85 -0.07
N TRP A 293 4.79 10.64 0.50
CA TRP A 293 5.19 9.41 -0.19
C TRP A 293 4.26 9.11 -1.35
N HIS A 294 2.94 9.08 -1.13
CA HIS A 294 1.97 8.74 -2.17
C HIS A 294 1.95 9.78 -3.32
N LEU A 295 1.85 11.07 -2.99
CA LEU A 295 1.82 12.13 -4.01
C LEU A 295 3.16 12.28 -4.73
N GLY A 296 4.28 12.10 -4.01
CA GLY A 296 5.61 12.05 -4.61
C GLY A 296 5.74 10.89 -5.60
N THR A 297 5.21 9.72 -5.25
CA THR A 297 5.22 8.52 -6.11
C THR A 297 4.39 8.73 -7.38
N ASP A 298 3.16 9.24 -7.28
CA ASP A 298 2.35 9.58 -8.47
C ASP A 298 3.06 10.59 -9.37
N ALA A 299 3.67 11.63 -8.79
CA ALA A 299 4.45 12.61 -9.53
C ALA A 299 5.64 11.98 -10.27
N LEU A 300 6.45 11.16 -9.60
CA LEU A 300 7.60 10.46 -10.20
C LEU A 300 7.18 9.56 -11.36
N LEU A 301 6.07 8.84 -11.21
CA LEU A 301 5.59 7.86 -12.18
C LEU A 301 4.94 8.50 -13.41
N TYR A 302 4.09 9.50 -13.22
CA TYR A 302 3.24 10.06 -14.28
C TYR A 302 3.65 11.45 -14.76
N GLY A 303 4.53 12.12 -14.01
CA GLY A 303 5.20 13.36 -14.42
C GLY A 303 4.31 14.60 -14.49
N ARG A 304 4.91 15.72 -14.93
CA ARG A 304 4.37 17.09 -14.76
C ARG A 304 3.00 17.33 -15.36
N SER A 305 2.64 16.61 -16.43
CA SER A 305 1.36 16.85 -17.12
C SER A 305 0.23 16.02 -16.55
N THR A 306 0.49 14.75 -16.23
CA THR A 306 -0.55 13.83 -15.76
C THR A 306 -0.74 13.92 -14.26
N ALA A 307 0.34 14.10 -13.49
CA ALA A 307 0.33 14.21 -12.03
C ALA A 307 0.65 15.65 -11.57
N ALA A 308 0.02 16.65 -12.21
CA ALA A 308 0.29 18.06 -11.93
C ALA A 308 -0.09 18.47 -10.49
N SER A 309 -1.26 18.00 -10.00
CA SER A 309 -1.71 18.24 -8.62
C SER A 309 -0.73 17.60 -7.62
N SER A 310 -0.46 16.30 -7.77
CA SER A 310 0.48 15.56 -6.91
C SER A 310 1.87 16.19 -6.87
N LEU A 311 2.42 16.57 -8.03
CA LEU A 311 3.73 17.23 -8.09
C LEU A 311 3.72 18.59 -7.38
N SER A 312 2.67 19.40 -7.55
CA SER A 312 2.57 20.71 -6.92
C SER A 312 2.52 20.58 -5.41
N THR A 313 1.64 19.71 -4.90
CA THR A 313 1.45 19.48 -3.47
C THR A 313 2.70 18.86 -2.84
N ALA A 314 3.20 17.74 -3.38
CA ALA A 314 4.39 17.07 -2.86
C ALA A 314 5.63 17.99 -2.85
N SER A 315 5.77 18.89 -3.82
CA SER A 315 6.88 19.85 -3.82
C SER A 315 6.81 20.85 -2.67
N LYS A 316 5.60 21.31 -2.30
CA LYS A 316 5.39 22.18 -1.14
C LYS A 316 5.61 21.43 0.17
N GLU A 317 5.10 20.21 0.25
CA GLU A 317 5.28 19.34 1.43
C GLU A 317 6.78 19.09 1.66
N SER A 318 7.51 18.68 0.63
CA SER A 318 8.96 18.50 0.72
C SER A 318 9.69 19.77 1.18
N ALA A 319 9.29 20.95 0.69
CA ALA A 319 9.91 22.21 1.08
C ALA A 319 9.63 22.55 2.56
N CYS A 320 8.38 22.35 3.00
CA CYS A 320 7.98 22.48 4.40
C CYS A 320 8.80 21.54 5.30
N LEU A 321 8.80 20.23 4.99
CA LEU A 321 9.46 19.20 5.79
C LEU A 321 10.98 19.41 5.88
N LYS A 322 11.61 19.84 4.78
CA LYS A 322 13.03 20.24 4.79
C LYS A 322 13.30 21.46 5.67
N SER A 323 12.42 22.46 5.63
CA SER A 323 12.57 23.70 6.39
C SER A 323 12.40 23.47 7.89
N VAL A 324 11.31 22.83 8.29
CA VAL A 324 10.95 22.62 9.71
C VAL A 324 11.95 21.74 10.44
N SER A 325 12.57 20.79 9.74
CA SER A 325 13.58 19.88 10.28
C SER A 325 15.01 20.43 10.24
N GLY A 326 15.23 21.65 9.73
CA GLY A 326 16.58 22.17 9.52
C GLY A 326 17.40 21.33 8.53
N SER A 327 16.74 20.66 7.57
CA SER A 327 17.34 19.71 6.63
C SER A 327 17.98 18.48 7.30
N VAL A 328 17.39 17.99 8.39
CA VAL A 328 17.76 16.75 9.08
C VAL A 328 16.54 15.82 9.08
N PRO A 329 16.49 14.75 8.26
CA PRO A 329 15.27 13.95 8.10
C PRO A 329 14.75 13.35 9.42
N ALA A 330 15.65 12.95 10.33
CA ALA A 330 15.31 12.46 11.66
C ALA A 330 14.62 13.49 12.58
N GLU A 331 14.69 14.79 12.24
CA GLU A 331 14.06 15.87 13.00
C GLU A 331 12.70 16.30 12.43
N ILE A 332 12.17 15.57 11.44
CA ILE A 332 10.78 15.74 11.02
C ILE A 332 9.88 15.23 12.15
N ASN A 333 9.03 16.10 12.67
CA ASN A 333 8.00 15.74 13.64
C ASN A 333 6.87 14.99 12.91
N PRO A 334 6.40 13.82 13.41
CA PRO A 334 5.26 13.10 12.84
C PRO A 334 3.95 13.88 12.90
N HIS A 335 3.86 14.90 13.76
CA HIS A 335 2.71 15.79 13.89
C HIS A 335 3.05 17.22 13.50
N LEU A 336 2.37 17.72 12.47
CA LEU A 336 2.54 19.09 11.97
C LEU A 336 1.19 19.78 11.82
N THR A 337 1.07 20.98 12.35
CA THR A 337 -0.03 21.89 11.98
C THR A 337 0.04 22.19 10.48
N LEU A 338 -1.09 22.58 9.88
CA LEU A 338 -1.17 22.85 8.44
C LEU A 338 -0.30 24.03 7.97
N ASP A 339 0.13 24.91 8.89
CA ASP A 339 1.13 25.96 8.64
C ASP A 339 2.58 25.50 8.89
N CYS A 340 2.83 24.18 8.92
CA CYS A 340 4.14 23.54 9.03
C CYS A 340 4.86 23.82 10.35
N ARG A 341 4.16 23.71 11.48
CA ARG A 341 4.77 23.80 12.82
C ARG A 341 4.67 22.45 13.55
N PRO A 342 5.73 22.02 14.24
CA PRO A 342 5.69 20.85 15.11
C PRO A 342 4.55 20.95 16.13
N TYR A 343 3.77 19.88 16.24
CA TYR A 343 2.84 19.67 17.33
C TYR A 343 3.41 18.57 18.24
N GLY A 344 3.54 18.84 19.54
CA GLY A 344 4.23 17.92 20.45
C GLY A 344 5.74 17.81 20.21
N GLU A 345 6.36 16.83 20.85
CA GLU A 345 7.82 16.60 20.83
C GLU A 345 8.20 15.24 20.21
N ASP A 346 7.22 14.54 19.64
CA ASP A 346 7.38 13.19 19.12
C ASP A 346 8.40 13.13 17.97
N ARG A 347 8.97 11.94 17.79
CA ARG A 347 9.95 11.62 16.75
C ARG A 347 9.60 10.25 16.19
N ALA A 348 9.45 10.19 14.88
CA ALA A 348 9.10 8.96 14.17
C ALA A 348 9.89 8.91 12.86
N ALA A 349 10.66 7.85 12.65
CA ALA A 349 11.59 7.75 11.52
C ALA A 349 10.85 7.63 10.17
N GLU A 350 9.62 7.12 10.18
CA GLU A 350 8.69 7.07 9.06
C GLU A 350 8.33 8.46 8.52
N ALA A 351 8.24 9.49 9.38
CA ALA A 351 7.95 10.85 8.94
C ALA A 351 9.11 11.39 8.07
N GLY A 352 10.35 11.07 8.46
CA GLY A 352 11.54 11.36 7.66
C GLY A 352 11.61 10.53 6.37
N ALA A 353 11.22 9.26 6.44
CA ALA A 353 11.17 8.35 5.29
C ALA A 353 10.17 8.83 4.23
N ALA A 354 8.94 9.09 4.63
CA ALA A 354 7.83 9.41 3.72
C ALA A 354 8.07 10.70 2.92
N ALA A 355 8.94 11.61 3.40
CA ALA A 355 9.35 12.80 2.66
C ALA A 355 10.20 12.50 1.40
N GLY A 356 10.78 11.29 1.29
CA GLY A 356 11.73 10.92 0.23
C GLY A 356 11.19 11.07 -1.19
N PRO A 357 10.06 10.42 -1.54
CA PRO A 357 9.47 10.51 -2.88
C PRO A 357 9.06 11.93 -3.26
N ALA A 358 8.54 12.72 -2.32
CA ALA A 358 8.25 14.13 -2.53
C ALA A 358 9.52 14.96 -2.83
N ALA A 359 10.61 14.73 -2.09
CA ALA A 359 11.90 15.38 -2.33
C ALA A 359 12.49 15.03 -3.70
N MET A 360 12.37 13.77 -4.11
CA MET A 360 12.78 13.32 -5.44
C MET A 360 11.95 14.02 -6.52
N ALA A 361 10.63 14.02 -6.40
CA ALA A 361 9.71 14.64 -7.37
C ALA A 361 9.99 16.14 -7.54
N ALA A 362 10.26 16.83 -6.42
CA ALA A 362 10.64 18.25 -6.38
C ALA A 362 11.99 18.54 -7.05
N GLY A 363 12.82 17.52 -7.29
CA GLY A 363 14.14 17.66 -7.87
C GLY A 363 15.21 18.16 -6.89
N ASP A 364 14.97 18.04 -5.59
CA ASP A 364 15.92 18.47 -4.55
C ASP A 364 16.96 17.38 -4.29
N GLN A 365 18.07 17.43 -5.03
CA GLN A 365 19.12 16.41 -4.98
C GLN A 365 19.77 16.28 -3.59
N ASP A 366 20.06 17.41 -2.93
CA ASP A 366 20.72 17.41 -1.63
C ASP A 366 19.79 16.85 -0.56
N TRP A 367 18.50 17.21 -0.61
CA TRP A 367 17.52 16.69 0.33
C TRP A 367 17.25 15.20 0.12
N THR A 368 17.07 14.78 -1.13
CA THR A 368 16.93 13.36 -1.52
C THR A 368 18.10 12.52 -0.99
N ASN A 369 19.34 13.01 -1.14
CA ASN A 369 20.53 12.31 -0.67
C ASN A 369 20.58 12.19 0.87
N ARG A 370 20.13 13.22 1.60
CA ARG A 370 20.07 13.18 3.07
C ARG A 370 19.04 12.18 3.57
N ILE A 371 17.85 12.16 2.96
CA ILE A 371 16.80 11.18 3.30
C ILE A 371 17.30 9.76 3.02
N TRP A 372 17.90 9.53 1.84
CA TRP A 372 18.49 8.22 1.51
C TRP A 372 19.53 7.74 2.54
N GLN A 373 20.38 8.65 3.01
CA GLN A 373 21.39 8.35 4.04
C GLN A 373 20.76 8.04 5.40
N GLU A 374 19.71 8.77 5.79
CA GLU A 374 18.97 8.52 7.02
C GLU A 374 18.34 7.13 7.02
N LEU A 375 17.68 6.77 5.92
CA LEU A 375 17.09 5.45 5.73
C LEU A 375 18.14 4.34 5.87
N ALA A 376 19.36 4.55 5.36
CA ALA A 376 20.42 3.55 5.38
C ALA A 376 21.04 3.36 6.77
N GLY A 377 20.98 4.40 7.61
CA GLY A 377 21.51 4.42 8.96
C GLY A 377 20.61 3.76 10.00
N HIS A 378 19.31 3.67 9.72
CA HIS A 378 18.33 3.07 10.63
C HIS A 378 18.45 1.53 10.67
N ARG A 379 18.40 0.98 11.88
CA ARG A 379 18.29 -0.47 12.09
C ARG A 379 16.82 -0.83 12.20
N PHE A 380 16.42 -1.96 11.62
CA PHE A 380 15.08 -2.52 11.83
C PHE A 380 14.84 -2.83 13.31
N GLY A 381 13.59 -2.68 13.74
CA GLY A 381 13.14 -2.85 15.12
C GLY A 381 12.42 -1.64 15.72
N ASP A 382 12.09 -0.62 14.91
CA ASP A 382 11.39 0.61 15.36
C ASP A 382 9.86 0.49 15.29
N GLY A 383 9.33 -0.74 15.24
CA GLY A 383 7.91 -1.02 15.05
C GLY A 383 7.55 -1.30 13.58
N TYR A 384 6.44 -2.04 13.37
CA TYR A 384 5.97 -2.46 12.05
C TYR A 384 5.79 -1.28 11.07
N TYR A 385 5.12 -0.22 11.55
CA TYR A 385 4.71 0.89 10.71
C TYR A 385 5.93 1.62 10.13
N THR A 386 6.86 1.95 11.02
CA THR A 386 8.15 2.55 10.70
C THR A 386 8.91 1.79 9.63
N ASP A 387 9.13 0.50 9.87
CA ASP A 387 10.00 -0.31 9.04
C ASP A 387 9.37 -0.70 7.70
N THR A 388 8.03 -0.80 7.66
CA THR A 388 7.29 -1.09 6.43
C THR A 388 7.23 0.14 5.51
N ILE A 389 6.98 1.33 6.05
CA ILE A 389 7.06 2.58 5.27
C ILE A 389 8.47 2.78 4.72
N LYS A 390 9.51 2.57 5.53
CA LYS A 390 10.91 2.62 5.06
C LYS A 390 11.15 1.67 3.89
N MET A 391 10.62 0.43 3.95
CA MET A 391 10.77 -0.56 2.89
C MET A 391 10.10 -0.11 1.57
N LEU A 392 8.86 0.39 1.63
CA LEU A 392 8.13 0.88 0.48
C LEU A 392 8.78 2.14 -0.13
N VAL A 393 9.21 3.08 0.72
CA VAL A 393 9.97 4.25 0.28
C VAL A 393 11.29 3.84 -0.36
N TYR A 394 11.98 2.83 0.15
CA TYR A 394 13.21 2.33 -0.46
C TYR A 394 12.99 1.81 -1.88
N LEU A 395 11.90 1.09 -2.13
CA LEU A 395 11.52 0.63 -3.48
C LEU A 395 11.32 1.82 -4.42
N VAL A 396 10.66 2.89 -3.97
CA VAL A 396 10.49 4.11 -4.77
C VAL A 396 11.84 4.81 -4.98
N MET A 397 12.59 5.08 -3.91
CA MET A 397 13.83 5.88 -4.02
C MET A 397 14.95 5.16 -4.78
N SER A 398 14.93 3.83 -4.83
CA SER A 398 15.90 3.02 -5.59
C SER A 398 15.58 2.95 -7.09
N GLY A 399 14.34 3.27 -7.48
CA GLY A 399 13.83 3.05 -8.83
C GLY A 399 13.32 1.62 -9.02
N ASP A 400 12.99 0.89 -7.96
CA ASP A 400 12.49 -0.49 -8.05
C ASP A 400 10.97 -0.60 -7.88
N TYR A 401 10.27 0.53 -7.77
CA TYR A 401 8.82 0.63 -7.83
C TYR A 401 8.35 0.97 -9.26
N TRP A 402 7.67 0.05 -9.94
CA TRP A 402 7.18 0.17 -11.32
C TRP A 402 5.66 0.28 -11.40
N ILE A 403 5.15 0.83 -12.52
CA ILE A 403 3.70 0.96 -12.75
C ILE A 403 3.16 -0.30 -13.44
N PRO A 404 2.22 -1.04 -12.83
CA PRO A 404 1.61 -2.21 -13.47
C PRO A 404 0.65 -1.88 -14.62
N GLY A 405 0.55 -0.61 -15.05
CA GLY A 405 -0.27 -0.14 -16.17
C GLY A 405 0.50 0.23 -17.44
N ALA A 406 1.83 0.37 -17.39
CA ALA A 406 2.63 0.76 -18.55
C ALA A 406 2.71 -0.40 -19.55
N SER A 407 1.87 -0.36 -20.58
CA SER A 407 1.95 -1.26 -21.73
C SER A 407 3.22 -0.96 -22.51
N GLY A 408 4.25 -1.78 -22.34
CA GLY A 408 5.42 -1.87 -23.22
C GLY A 408 6.61 -1.01 -22.80
N SER A 409 7.69 -1.68 -22.40
CA SER A 409 9.03 -1.34 -22.88
C SER A 409 9.38 -2.19 -24.09
#